data_AF-A0A845HGY2-F1
#
_entry.id   AF-A0A845HGY2-F1
#
_cell.length_a   1.000
_cell.length_b   1.000
_cell.length_c   1.000
_cell.angle_alpha   90.00
_cell.angle_beta   90.00
_cell.angle_gamma   90.00
#
_symmetry.space_group_name_H-M   'P 1'
#
loop_
_entity.id
_entity.type
_entity.pdbx_description
1 polymer ?
#
loop_
_entity_poly.entity_id
_entity_poly.type
_entity_poly.pdbx_seq_one_letter_code
_entity_poly.pdbx_strand_id
1 'polypeptide(L)'
;MKENDLKSAQDEQDARLRERALLARAVPGDRLMLADATLLAALDGSRVLTSNERQALSASPLTLRRFRQLSLERQASARLPQAANDPVWSGSSGMLRAASSATALESLATDDGCWTLHFLPQGEGWQVILSLSAEAPFAARLLREHVMVRVIDGGGAIVLQGRLDSDGECECGWPFATPPARHFQMYGAGFAVEPVTP
;
A
#
# COMPACT_ATOMS: atom_id res chain seq x y z
N MET A 1 -22.28 -21.51 -10.87
CA MET A 1 -21.07 -20.94 -10.24
C MET A 1 -21.10 -19.41 -10.07
N LYS A 2 -22.04 -18.64 -10.66
CA LYS A 2 -22.07 -17.16 -10.57
C LYS A 2 -22.71 -16.58 -9.30
N GLU A 3 -23.40 -17.38 -8.48
CA GLU A 3 -24.12 -16.88 -7.29
C GLU A 3 -23.23 -16.66 -6.05
N ASN A 4 -22.03 -17.25 -5.99
CA ASN A 4 -21.17 -17.16 -4.79
C ASN A 4 -20.38 -15.84 -4.73
N ASP A 5 -19.94 -15.33 -5.90
CA ASP A 5 -19.17 -14.08 -6.00
C ASP A 5 -20.01 -12.83 -5.72
N LEU A 6 -21.26 -12.82 -6.19
CA LEU A 6 -22.22 -11.74 -5.94
C LEU A 6 -22.56 -11.60 -4.45
N LYS A 7 -22.67 -12.74 -3.75
CA LYS A 7 -22.98 -12.77 -2.31
C LYS A 7 -21.81 -12.26 -1.48
N SER A 8 -20.59 -12.62 -1.86
CA SER A 8 -19.36 -12.17 -1.19
C SER A 8 -19.17 -10.65 -1.31
N ALA A 9 -19.39 -10.08 -2.50
CA ALA A 9 -19.30 -8.63 -2.70
C ALA A 9 -20.36 -7.84 -1.90
N GLN A 10 -21.56 -8.40 -1.75
CA GLN A 10 -22.64 -7.81 -0.99
C GLN A 10 -22.39 -7.91 0.53
N ASP A 11 -21.84 -9.03 1.00
CA ASP A 11 -21.42 -9.22 2.39
C ASP A 11 -20.28 -8.26 2.79
N GLU A 12 -19.34 -7.98 1.88
CA GLU A 12 -18.29 -6.97 2.09
C GLU A 12 -18.83 -5.55 2.16
N GLN A 13 -19.80 -5.19 1.31
CA GLN A 13 -20.46 -3.88 1.36
C GLN A 13 -21.24 -3.70 2.66
N ASP A 14 -21.97 -4.72 3.09
CA ASP A 14 -22.68 -4.73 4.37
C ASP A 14 -21.72 -4.62 5.55
N ALA A 15 -20.57 -5.30 5.50
CA ALA A 15 -19.54 -5.19 6.53
C ALA A 15 -18.99 -3.76 6.62
N ARG A 16 -18.69 -3.12 5.49
CA ARG A 16 -18.23 -1.72 5.44
C ARG A 16 -19.30 -0.73 5.93
N LEU A 17 -20.57 -0.96 5.63
CA LEU A 17 -21.68 -0.13 6.11
C LEU A 17 -21.86 -0.27 7.62
N ARG A 18 -21.80 -1.50 8.14
CA ARG A 18 -21.85 -1.79 9.59
C ARG A 18 -20.67 -1.17 10.32
N GLU A 19 -19.46 -1.27 9.77
CA GLU A 19 -18.26 -0.63 10.30
C GLU A 19 -18.46 0.89 10.43
N ARG A 20 -18.92 1.57 9.37
CA ARG A 20 -19.18 3.01 9.38
C ARG A 20 -20.25 3.40 10.41
N ALA A 21 -21.29 2.59 10.57
CA ALA A 21 -22.36 2.83 11.56
C ALA A 21 -21.87 2.67 13.01
N LEU A 22 -21.03 1.67 13.29
CA LEU A 22 -20.45 1.46 14.63
C LEU A 22 -19.46 2.56 14.98
N LEU A 23 -18.63 3.00 14.03
CA LEU A 23 -17.71 4.11 14.23
C LEU A 23 -18.41 5.44 14.53
N ALA A 24 -19.64 5.64 14.04
CA ALA A 24 -20.42 6.86 14.28
C ALA A 24 -21.07 6.92 15.68
N ARG A 25 -21.31 5.77 16.34
CA ARG A 25 -22.10 5.69 17.57
C ARG A 25 -21.23 5.37 18.78
N ALA A 26 -21.24 6.23 19.80
CA ALA A 26 -20.73 5.84 21.12
C ALA A 26 -21.79 4.95 21.80
N VAL A 27 -21.40 3.74 22.20
CA VAL A 27 -22.28 2.81 22.93
C VAL A 27 -21.91 2.87 24.43
N PRO A 28 -22.83 3.31 25.31
CA PRO A 28 -22.57 3.35 26.75
C PRO A 28 -22.27 1.94 27.29
N GLY A 29 -21.19 1.81 28.06
CA GLY A 29 -20.78 0.54 28.68
C GLY A 29 -19.95 -0.39 27.79
N ASP A 30 -19.64 0.00 26.55
CA ASP A 30 -18.72 -0.73 25.68
C ASP A 30 -17.29 -0.74 26.25
N ARG A 31 -16.56 -1.83 26.04
CA ARG A 31 -15.21 -2.06 26.59
C ARG A 31 -14.29 -2.60 25.50
N LEU A 32 -12.99 -2.41 25.67
CA LEU A 32 -11.99 -3.04 24.81
C LEU A 32 -12.08 -4.56 24.94
N MET A 33 -12.44 -5.22 23.85
CA MET A 33 -12.58 -6.68 23.77
C MET A 33 -11.26 -7.36 23.36
N LEU A 34 -10.35 -6.60 22.74
CA LEU A 34 -9.04 -7.07 22.32
C LEU A 34 -7.97 -6.16 22.91
N ALA A 35 -6.86 -6.75 23.34
CA ALA A 35 -5.69 -6.01 23.80
C ALA A 35 -4.97 -5.35 22.62
N ASP A 36 -4.41 -4.15 22.84
CA ASP A 36 -3.66 -3.42 21.82
C ASP A 36 -2.55 -4.25 21.19
N ALA A 37 -1.85 -5.09 21.96
CA ALA A 37 -0.83 -6.00 21.44
C ALA A 37 -1.38 -6.99 20.39
N THR A 38 -2.61 -7.47 20.55
CA THR A 38 -3.25 -8.37 19.59
C THR A 38 -3.73 -7.60 18.35
N LEU A 39 -4.23 -6.38 18.54
CA LEU A 39 -4.61 -5.49 17.44
C LEU A 39 -3.40 -5.09 16.58
N LEU A 40 -2.26 -4.79 17.22
CA LEU A 40 -1.01 -4.47 16.55
C LEU A 40 -0.42 -5.68 15.82
N ALA A 41 -0.40 -6.87 16.45
CA ALA A 41 0.03 -8.12 15.82
C ALA A 41 -0.85 -8.54 14.62
N ALA A 42 -2.11 -8.09 14.59
CA ALA A 42 -2.98 -8.27 13.44
C ALA A 42 -2.69 -7.25 12.33
N LEU A 43 -2.36 -6.02 12.70
CA LEU A 43 -2.00 -4.97 11.74
C LEU A 43 -0.61 -5.21 11.11
N ASP A 44 0.34 -5.77 11.85
CA ASP A 44 1.70 -6.07 11.37
C ASP A 44 1.80 -7.38 10.57
N GLY A 45 0.73 -8.18 10.53
CA GLY A 45 0.68 -9.44 9.80
C GLY A 45 1.45 -10.58 10.48
N SER A 46 2.03 -10.35 11.67
CA SER A 46 2.69 -11.40 12.47
C SER A 46 1.70 -12.44 12.98
N ARG A 47 0.40 -12.10 13.04
CA ARG A 47 -0.65 -13.01 13.46
C ARG A 47 -1.99 -12.70 12.78
N VAL A 48 -2.67 -13.74 12.32
CA VAL A 48 -4.06 -13.63 11.84
C VAL A 48 -5.03 -13.64 13.03
N LEU A 49 -6.01 -12.74 13.04
CA LEU A 49 -7.11 -12.76 14.01
C LEU A 49 -7.95 -14.03 13.84
N THR A 50 -8.20 -14.74 14.95
CA THR A 50 -9.11 -15.89 14.96
C THR A 50 -10.55 -15.46 14.66
N SER A 51 -11.42 -16.41 14.32
CA SER A 51 -12.83 -16.10 14.06
C SER A 51 -13.51 -15.39 15.23
N ASN A 52 -13.22 -15.79 16.47
CA ASN A 52 -13.77 -15.18 17.67
C ASN A 52 -13.25 -13.76 17.88
N GLU A 53 -11.98 -13.50 17.57
CA GLU A 53 -11.37 -12.17 17.68
C GLU A 53 -11.90 -11.22 16.61
N ARG A 54 -12.11 -11.71 15.38
CA ARG A 54 -12.78 -10.92 14.32
C ARG A 54 -14.21 -10.57 14.71
N GLN A 55 -14.95 -11.51 15.31
CA GLN A 55 -16.28 -11.25 15.81
C GLN A 55 -16.25 -10.20 16.93
N ALA A 56 -15.33 -10.31 17.90
CA ALA A 56 -15.14 -9.33 18.97
C ALA A 56 -14.77 -7.93 18.45
N LEU A 57 -13.93 -7.84 17.42
CA LEU A 57 -13.58 -6.58 16.75
C LEU A 57 -14.79 -5.94 16.08
N SER A 58 -15.62 -6.74 15.38
CA SER A 58 -16.81 -6.24 14.69
C SER A 58 -18.00 -5.91 15.61
N ALA A 59 -18.05 -6.51 16.80
CA ALA A 59 -19.15 -6.34 17.75
C ALA A 59 -18.97 -5.16 18.70
N SER A 60 -17.74 -4.66 18.88
CA SER A 60 -17.42 -3.56 19.80
C SER A 60 -16.99 -2.31 19.03
N PRO A 61 -17.85 -1.26 18.95
CA PRO A 61 -17.49 0.05 18.42
C PRO A 61 -16.17 0.61 18.97
N LEU A 62 -15.92 0.44 20.27
CA LEU A 62 -14.74 0.95 20.95
C LEU A 62 -13.47 0.20 20.52
N THR A 63 -13.55 -1.12 20.40
CA THR A 63 -12.43 -1.95 19.89
C THR A 63 -12.13 -1.64 18.43
N LEU A 64 -13.16 -1.41 17.61
CA LEU A 64 -13.01 -1.03 16.20
C LEU A 64 -12.39 0.36 16.06
N ARG A 65 -12.84 1.34 16.85
CA ARG A 65 -12.23 2.68 16.91
C ARG A 65 -10.77 2.60 17.33
N ARG A 66 -10.45 1.77 18.33
CA ARG A 66 -9.06 1.57 18.78
C ARG A 66 -8.19 0.94 17.69
N PHE A 67 -8.69 -0.07 17.00
CA PHE A 67 -7.99 -0.69 15.86
C PHE A 67 -7.74 0.32 14.73
N ARG A 68 -8.74 1.15 14.39
CA ARG A 68 -8.58 2.22 13.39
C ARG A 68 -7.58 3.29 13.85
N GLN A 69 -7.61 3.67 15.12
CA GLN A 69 -6.66 4.60 15.71
C GLN A 69 -5.24 4.06 15.64
N LEU A 70 -5.00 2.81 16.04
CA LEU A 70 -3.68 2.16 15.97
C LEU A 70 -3.17 2.06 14.52
N SER A 71 -4.05 1.80 13.56
CA SER A 71 -3.72 1.79 12.13
C SER A 71 -3.28 3.19 11.64
N LEU A 72 -4.00 4.24 12.05
CA LEU A 72 -3.64 5.63 11.71
C LEU A 72 -2.37 6.11 12.43
N GLU A 73 -2.19 5.76 13.71
CA GLU A 73 -0.96 6.04 14.47
C GLU A 73 0.24 5.38 13.80
N ARG A 74 0.11 4.13 13.34
CA ARG A 74 1.16 3.47 12.56
C ARG A 74 1.46 4.19 11.25
N GLN A 75 0.44 4.57 10.48
CA GLN A 75 0.63 5.32 9.24
C GLN A 75 1.30 6.68 9.49
N ALA A 76 0.99 7.33 10.62
CA ALA A 76 1.63 8.57 11.04
C ALA A 76 3.08 8.35 11.54
N SER A 77 3.35 7.26 12.24
CA SER A 77 4.70 6.87 12.66
C SER A 77 5.60 6.47 11.49
N ALA A 78 5.04 5.87 10.44
CA ALA A 78 5.73 5.64 9.17
C ALA A 78 6.02 6.93 8.39
N ARG A 79 5.37 8.06 8.75
CA ARG A 79 5.60 9.40 8.17
C ARG A 79 6.53 10.27 9.01
N LEU A 80 6.87 9.86 10.23
CA LEU A 80 7.90 10.56 11.01
C LEU A 80 9.29 10.14 10.48
N PRO A 81 10.27 11.06 10.43
CA PRO A 81 11.65 10.68 10.20
C PRO A 81 12.05 9.70 11.30
N GLN A 82 12.17 8.43 10.91
CA GLN A 82 12.63 7.36 11.78
C GLN A 82 14.03 7.75 12.25
N ALA A 83 14.30 7.54 13.54
CA ALA A 83 15.55 7.97 14.19
C ALA A 83 16.77 7.60 13.33
N ALA A 84 17.79 8.47 13.30
CA ALA A 84 18.92 8.47 12.38
C ALA A 84 19.75 7.16 12.23
N ASN A 85 19.42 6.10 12.99
CA ASN A 85 20.13 4.83 13.05
C ASN A 85 19.27 3.60 12.75
N ASP A 86 18.03 3.73 12.26
CA ASP A 86 17.19 2.58 11.89
C ASP A 86 16.92 2.55 10.36
N PRO A 87 17.76 1.84 9.56
CA PRO A 87 17.80 1.98 8.11
C PRO A 87 17.07 0.86 7.37
N VAL A 88 16.19 0.08 8.01
CA VAL A 88 15.48 -1.00 7.31
C VAL A 88 14.27 -0.46 6.58
N TRP A 89 14.51 0.10 5.39
CA TRP A 89 13.44 0.37 4.42
C TRP A 89 12.63 -0.90 4.17
N SER A 90 11.33 -0.82 4.40
CA SER A 90 10.36 -1.92 4.27
C SER A 90 9.34 -1.71 3.15
N GLY A 91 9.36 -0.53 2.52
CA GLY A 91 8.52 -0.17 1.38
C GLY A 91 8.11 1.29 1.39
N SER A 92 7.59 1.77 0.26
CA SER A 92 7.12 3.14 0.02
C SER A 92 5.84 3.11 -0.80
N SER A 93 4.81 3.88 -0.44
CA SER A 93 3.54 3.94 -1.20
C SER A 93 3.36 5.27 -1.90
N GLY A 94 2.68 5.29 -3.04
CA GLY A 94 2.28 6.51 -3.75
C GLY A 94 0.88 6.41 -4.33
N MET A 95 0.36 7.54 -4.79
CA MET A 95 -0.96 7.62 -5.42
C MET A 95 -0.94 8.57 -6.61
N LEU A 96 -1.56 8.15 -7.72
CA LEU A 96 -1.87 9.00 -8.86
C LEU A 96 -2.80 10.13 -8.40
N ARG A 97 -2.26 11.34 -8.31
CA ARG A 97 -3.03 12.52 -7.95
C ARG A 97 -3.77 13.02 -9.20
N ALA A 98 -5.07 13.29 -9.06
CA ALA A 98 -6.02 13.61 -10.13
C ALA A 98 -5.76 14.92 -10.90
N ALA A 99 -4.55 15.49 -10.84
CA ALA A 99 -4.17 16.74 -11.51
C ALA A 99 -3.43 16.52 -12.84
N SER A 100 -3.21 15.29 -13.33
CA SER A 100 -2.64 15.07 -14.66
C SER A 100 -3.74 15.17 -15.73
N SER A 101 -4.12 16.41 -16.06
CA SER A 101 -5.05 16.74 -17.14
C SER A 101 -4.54 16.25 -18.49
N ALA A 102 -5.28 15.38 -19.19
CA ALA A 102 -5.22 15.09 -20.65
C ALA A 102 -3.88 14.75 -21.33
N THR A 103 -2.73 14.94 -20.69
CA THR A 103 -1.39 14.53 -21.11
C THR A 103 -1.09 13.12 -20.61
N ALA A 104 -0.28 12.40 -21.38
CA ALA A 104 0.25 11.11 -20.98
C ALA A 104 0.86 11.20 -19.57
N LEU A 105 0.61 10.21 -18.72
CA LEU A 105 1.24 10.12 -17.42
C LEU A 105 2.74 9.93 -17.62
N GLU A 106 3.53 10.94 -17.27
CA GLU A 106 5.00 10.91 -17.41
C GLU A 106 5.69 10.30 -16.19
N SER A 107 5.19 10.61 -14.98
CA SER A 107 5.75 10.06 -13.75
C SER A 107 4.79 9.97 -12.57
N LEU A 108 5.15 9.13 -11.59
CA LEU A 108 4.51 8.98 -10.29
C LEU A 108 5.55 8.89 -9.19
N ALA A 109 5.46 9.75 -8.19
CA ALA A 109 6.33 9.69 -7.00
C ALA A 109 5.63 9.00 -5.82
N THR A 110 6.40 8.33 -4.97
CA THR A 110 5.90 7.86 -3.66
C THR A 110 5.66 9.05 -2.74
N ASP A 111 4.75 8.88 -1.78
CA ASP A 111 4.35 9.92 -0.83
C ASP A 111 5.52 10.35 0.10
N ASP A 112 6.54 9.52 0.25
CA ASP A 112 7.78 9.81 0.98
C ASP A 112 8.86 10.48 0.11
N GLY A 113 8.59 10.71 -1.19
CA GLY A 113 9.52 11.32 -2.14
C GLY A 113 10.78 10.49 -2.45
N CYS A 114 10.84 9.24 -1.99
CA CYS A 114 12.05 8.42 -2.13
C CYS A 114 12.12 7.71 -3.48
N TRP A 115 11.00 7.49 -4.16
CA TRP A 115 10.93 6.76 -5.42
C TRP A 115 10.11 7.50 -6.45
N THR A 116 10.54 7.40 -7.71
CA THR A 116 9.78 7.90 -8.86
C THR A 116 9.66 6.82 -9.92
N LEU A 117 8.44 6.56 -10.38
CA LEU A 117 8.16 5.80 -11.58
C LEU A 117 8.09 6.76 -12.75
N HIS A 118 8.89 6.54 -13.77
CA HIS A 118 8.83 7.22 -15.06
C HIS A 118 8.19 6.29 -16.10
N PHE A 119 7.34 6.87 -16.94
CA PHE A 119 6.66 6.17 -18.03
C PHE A 119 7.05 6.83 -19.35
N LEU A 120 7.79 6.10 -20.18
CA LEU A 120 8.26 6.58 -21.46
C LEU A 120 7.52 5.85 -22.60
N PRO A 121 6.96 6.54 -23.59
CA PRO A 121 6.40 5.88 -24.76
C PRO A 121 7.52 5.22 -25.58
N GLN A 122 7.35 3.94 -25.94
CA GLN A 122 8.33 3.18 -26.74
C GLN A 122 7.60 2.39 -27.84
N GLY A 123 7.65 2.89 -29.07
CA GLY A 123 6.90 2.30 -30.19
C GLY A 123 5.39 2.33 -29.92
N GLU A 124 4.75 1.16 -29.97
CA GLU A 124 3.32 0.99 -29.60
C GLU A 124 3.11 0.70 -28.10
N GLY A 125 4.19 0.60 -27.32
CA GLY A 125 4.17 0.27 -25.91
C GLY A 125 4.68 1.39 -25.01
N TRP A 126 4.94 1.03 -23.75
CA TRP A 126 5.50 1.90 -22.74
C TRP A 126 6.69 1.20 -22.08
N GLN A 127 7.69 1.99 -21.72
CA GLN A 127 8.77 1.60 -20.84
C GLN A 127 8.49 2.19 -19.46
N VAL A 128 8.74 1.40 -18.42
CA VAL A 128 8.67 1.85 -17.02
C VAL A 128 10.07 1.87 -16.46
N ILE A 129 10.42 2.96 -15.80
CA ILE A 129 11.68 3.08 -15.07
C ILE A 129 11.32 3.45 -13.63
N LEU A 130 11.79 2.68 -12.68
CA LEU A 130 11.77 3.02 -11.27
C LEU A 130 13.11 3.62 -10.90
N SER A 131 13.12 4.86 -10.43
CA SER A 131 14.34 5.57 -9.99
C SER A 131 14.28 5.86 -8.49
N LEU A 132 15.38 5.56 -7.80
CA LEU A 132 15.59 5.86 -6.39
C LEU A 132 16.15 7.28 -6.23
N SER A 133 15.58 8.06 -5.32
CA SER A 133 16.12 9.38 -4.97
C SER A 133 17.48 9.24 -4.29
N ALA A 134 18.47 10.04 -4.74
CA ALA A 134 19.77 10.15 -4.08
C ALA A 134 19.66 10.70 -2.64
N GLU A 135 18.58 11.41 -2.33
CA GLU A 135 18.30 11.95 -0.99
C GLU A 135 17.63 10.92 -0.07
N ALA A 136 17.25 9.74 -0.57
CA ALA A 136 16.60 8.72 0.23
C ALA A 136 17.58 8.21 1.32
N PRO A 137 17.19 8.20 2.61
CA PRO A 137 18.08 7.81 3.72
C PRO A 137 18.67 6.39 3.61
N PHE A 138 18.02 5.52 2.84
CA PHE A 138 18.39 4.12 2.62
C PHE A 138 19.09 3.87 1.28
N ALA A 139 19.29 4.88 0.44
CA ALA A 139 19.80 4.71 -0.93
C ALA A 139 21.15 3.98 -0.99
N ALA A 140 22.13 4.45 -0.22
CA ALA A 140 23.47 3.87 -0.19
C ALA A 140 23.47 2.37 0.21
N ARG A 141 22.50 1.94 1.03
CA ARG A 141 22.36 0.53 1.40
C ARG A 141 21.76 -0.29 0.27
N LEU A 142 20.65 0.17 -0.32
CA LEU A 142 19.95 -0.58 -1.37
C LEU A 142 20.84 -0.79 -2.59
N LEU A 143 21.64 0.22 -2.97
CA LEU A 143 22.60 0.12 -4.07
C LEU A 143 23.73 -0.88 -3.76
N ARG A 144 24.30 -0.81 -2.55
CA ARG A 144 25.38 -1.72 -2.14
C ARG A 144 24.93 -3.18 -2.09
N GLU A 145 23.71 -3.43 -1.62
CA GLU A 145 23.15 -4.77 -1.45
C GLU A 145 22.48 -5.31 -2.72
N HIS A 146 22.41 -4.50 -3.80
CA HIS A 146 21.70 -4.83 -5.04
C HIS A 146 20.32 -5.42 -4.77
N VAL A 147 19.58 -4.74 -3.88
CA VAL A 147 18.26 -5.19 -3.41
C VAL A 147 17.33 -5.33 -4.61
N MET A 148 16.62 -6.46 -4.65
CA MET A 148 15.56 -6.66 -5.62
C MET A 148 14.31 -5.95 -5.11
N VAL A 149 13.70 -5.15 -5.97
CA VAL A 149 12.51 -4.36 -5.66
C VAL A 149 11.38 -4.76 -6.60
N ARG A 150 10.15 -4.57 -6.14
CA ARG A 150 8.95 -4.71 -6.95
C ARG A 150 8.06 -3.49 -6.76
N VAL A 151 7.30 -3.21 -7.80
CA VAL A 151 6.27 -2.19 -7.84
C VAL A 151 4.95 -2.89 -8.01
N ILE A 152 4.00 -2.62 -7.11
CA ILE A 152 2.68 -3.21 -7.10
C ILE A 152 1.65 -2.10 -7.30
N ASP A 153 0.63 -2.31 -8.13
CA ASP A 153 -0.49 -1.38 -8.24
C ASP A 153 -1.49 -1.53 -7.07
N GLY A 154 -2.50 -0.65 -7.00
CA GLY A 154 -3.53 -0.71 -5.98
C GLY A 154 -4.46 -1.94 -6.06
N GLY A 155 -4.36 -2.74 -7.14
CA GLY A 155 -5.06 -4.01 -7.32
C GLY A 155 -4.23 -5.24 -6.94
N GLY A 156 -2.95 -5.06 -6.59
CA GLY A 156 -2.02 -6.14 -6.23
C GLY A 156 -1.21 -6.72 -7.40
N ALA A 157 -1.31 -6.17 -8.61
CA ALA A 157 -0.54 -6.65 -9.76
C ALA A 157 0.87 -6.07 -9.76
N ILE A 158 1.86 -6.89 -10.15
CA ILE A 158 3.26 -6.47 -10.27
C ILE A 158 3.41 -5.67 -11.58
N VAL A 159 3.76 -4.40 -11.44
CA VAL A 159 4.03 -3.48 -12.54
C VAL A 159 5.46 -3.63 -13.03
N LEU A 160 6.40 -3.76 -12.09
CA LEU A 160 7.84 -3.87 -12.36
C LEU A 160 8.46 -4.71 -11.24
N GLN A 161 9.42 -5.57 -11.59
CA GLN A 161 10.25 -6.27 -10.62
C GLN A 161 11.66 -6.44 -11.18
N GLY A 162 12.66 -6.03 -10.40
CA GLY A 162 14.06 -6.23 -10.79
C GLY A 162 15.02 -5.68 -9.75
N ARG A 163 16.32 -5.76 -10.07
CA ARG A 163 17.39 -5.24 -9.21
C ARG A 163 17.75 -3.83 -9.65
N LEU A 164 18.08 -2.99 -8.68
CA LEU A 164 18.64 -1.67 -8.95
C LEU A 164 20.05 -1.81 -9.55
N ASP A 165 20.32 -1.00 -10.56
CA ASP A 165 21.65 -0.80 -11.12
C ASP A 165 22.50 0.18 -10.27
N SER A 166 23.65 0.60 -10.80
CA SER A 166 24.56 1.53 -10.13
C SER A 166 23.99 2.93 -9.95
N ASP A 167 23.01 3.32 -10.77
CA ASP A 167 22.37 4.63 -10.74
C ASP A 167 21.10 4.62 -9.87
N GLY A 168 20.71 3.44 -9.36
CA GLY A 168 19.53 3.28 -8.54
C GLY A 168 18.26 3.15 -9.35
N GLU A 169 18.39 2.67 -10.58
CA GLU A 169 17.28 2.50 -11.50
C GLU A 169 17.00 1.02 -11.76
N CYS A 170 15.75 0.72 -12.06
CA CYS A 170 15.33 -0.57 -12.58
C CYS A 170 14.23 -0.34 -13.61
N GLU A 171 14.31 -1.03 -14.74
CA GLU A 171 13.41 -0.79 -15.85
C GLU A 171 12.81 -2.07 -16.42
N CYS A 172 11.60 -1.95 -16.98
CA CYS A 172 10.98 -3.01 -17.75
C CYS A 172 9.99 -2.46 -18.76
N GLY A 173 9.68 -3.27 -19.78
CA GLY A 173 8.54 -3.01 -20.64
C GLY A 173 7.26 -3.04 -19.83
N TRP A 174 6.35 -2.11 -20.09
CA TRP A 174 5.05 -2.04 -19.44
C TRP A 174 4.25 -3.32 -19.72
N PRO A 175 3.84 -4.07 -18.69
CA PRO A 175 3.32 -5.42 -18.87
C PRO A 175 1.82 -5.47 -19.21
N PHE A 176 1.12 -4.33 -19.23
CA PHE A 176 -0.33 -4.27 -19.39
C PHE A 176 -0.75 -3.70 -20.75
N ALA A 177 -1.90 -4.16 -21.25
CA ALA A 177 -2.46 -3.67 -22.52
C ALA A 177 -3.00 -2.22 -22.44
N THR A 178 -3.36 -1.76 -21.25
CA THR A 178 -3.86 -0.39 -21.05
C THR A 178 -2.72 0.57 -20.74
N PRO A 179 -2.78 1.84 -21.21
CA PRO A 179 -1.77 2.84 -20.87
C PRO A 179 -1.65 3.08 -19.36
N PRO A 180 -0.46 3.46 -18.86
CA PRO A 180 -0.18 3.61 -17.42
C PRO A 180 -1.23 4.40 -16.64
N ALA A 181 -1.59 5.60 -17.13
CA ALA A 181 -2.60 6.44 -16.49
C ALA A 181 -3.94 5.72 -16.26
N ARG A 182 -4.43 5.04 -17.30
CA ARG A 182 -5.72 4.34 -17.29
C ARG A 182 -5.67 3.12 -16.40
N HIS A 183 -4.54 2.40 -16.39
CA HIS A 183 -4.32 1.23 -15.56
C HIS A 183 -4.43 1.59 -14.07
N PHE A 184 -3.61 2.56 -13.60
CA PHE A 184 -3.66 2.96 -12.20
C PHE A 184 -5.03 3.48 -11.79
N GLN A 185 -5.72 4.26 -12.63
CA GLN A 185 -7.09 4.71 -12.34
C GLN A 185 -8.07 3.55 -12.14
N MET A 186 -7.96 2.47 -12.93
CA MET A 186 -8.81 1.29 -12.82
C MET A 186 -8.60 0.54 -11.50
N TYR A 187 -7.36 0.53 -11.00
CA TYR A 187 -6.93 -0.25 -9.83
C TYR A 187 -6.72 0.61 -8.58
N GLY A 188 -7.57 1.62 -8.37
CA GLY A 188 -7.60 2.39 -7.12
C GLY A 188 -6.58 3.53 -7.02
N ALA A 189 -5.93 3.88 -8.12
CA ALA A 189 -4.97 4.98 -8.25
C ALA A 189 -3.71 4.86 -7.38
N GLY A 190 -3.53 3.79 -6.62
CA GLY A 190 -2.38 3.58 -5.75
C GLY A 190 -1.27 2.76 -6.39
N PHE A 191 -0.08 2.86 -5.83
CA PHE A 191 1.02 1.93 -6.04
C PHE A 191 1.92 1.83 -4.81
N ALA A 192 2.69 0.75 -4.71
CA ALA A 192 3.67 0.53 -3.66
C ALA A 192 4.98 0.00 -4.25
N VAL A 193 6.10 0.45 -3.70
CA VAL A 193 7.45 -0.04 -3.98
C VAL A 193 7.90 -0.82 -2.75
N GLU A 194 8.25 -2.08 -2.93
CA GLU A 194 8.60 -2.99 -1.85
C GLU A 194 9.87 -3.76 -2.16
N PRO A 195 10.69 -4.10 -1.15
CA PRO A 195 11.74 -5.08 -1.33
C PRO A 195 11.13 -6.45 -1.63
N VAL A 196 11.71 -7.21 -2.55
CA VAL A 196 11.37 -8.62 -2.73
C VAL A 196 12.19 -9.42 -1.73
N THR A 197 11.52 -10.01 -0.75
CA THR A 197 12.15 -10.98 0.13
C THR A 197 12.61 -12.19 -0.70
N PRO A 198 13.87 -12.65 -0.54
CA PRO A 198 14.38 -13.84 -1.19
C PRO A 198 13.70 -15.13 -0.70
#